data_AF-A0A3A8R4C1-F1
#
_entry.id   AF-A0A3A8R4C1-F1
#
_cell.length_a   1.000
_cell.length_b   1.000
_cell.length_c   1.000
_cell.angle_alpha   90.00
_cell.angle_beta   90.00
_cell.angle_gamma   90.00
#
_symmetry.space_group_name_H-M   'P 1'
#
loop_
_entity.id
_entity.type
_entity.pdbx_description
1 polymer ?
#
loop_
_entity_poly.entity_id
_entity_poly.type
_entity_poly.pdbx_seq_one_letter_code
_entity_poly.pdbx_strand_id
1 'polypeptide(L)'
;MKGSSWMLVAITGFLLLASHSRAEEAALPPPGDCTKDVWRDLSKAVGTACKTQSMSCNATMSCVDLTVQWNRFERCIQARRTLMNRCFRGGDAEHKSLLTDYERGQARCTEFIRVQCSPNEQCK
;
A
#
# COMPACT_ATOMS: atom_id res chain seq x y z
N MET A 1 42.40 -60.93 -17.28
CA MET A 1 41.54 -61.52 -16.23
C MET A 1 40.64 -60.42 -15.69
N LYS A 2 39.31 -60.60 -15.82
CA LYS A 2 38.18 -60.20 -14.95
C LYS A 2 38.25 -58.82 -14.26
N GLY A 3 37.30 -57.88 -14.39
CA GLY A 3 35.98 -57.95 -15.02
C GLY A 3 35.11 -56.72 -14.74
N SER A 4 33.94 -56.73 -15.38
CA SER A 4 32.64 -56.10 -15.01
C SER A 4 32.61 -54.58 -14.86
N SER A 5 32.22 -53.78 -15.87
CA SER A 5 30.86 -53.64 -16.42
C SER A 5 29.78 -53.66 -15.34
N TRP A 6 29.10 -52.53 -15.14
CA TRP A 6 27.66 -52.40 -14.84
C TRP A 6 27.17 -51.09 -15.48
N MET A 7 26.30 -51.20 -16.48
CA MET A 7 25.36 -50.14 -16.85
C MET A 7 24.02 -50.37 -16.13
N LEU A 8 23.29 -49.27 -15.94
CA LEU A 8 21.82 -49.08 -16.07
C LEU A 8 21.07 -48.54 -14.82
N VAL A 9 20.43 -47.37 -15.06
CA VAL A 9 19.01 -47.02 -14.76
C VAL A 9 18.72 -46.65 -13.29
N ALA A 10 17.93 -45.63 -12.90
CA ALA A 10 16.77 -44.93 -13.46
C ALA A 10 16.74 -43.46 -12.94
N ILE A 11 16.33 -42.46 -13.74
CA ILE A 11 14.99 -41.83 -13.68
C ILE A 11 14.36 -41.85 -12.29
N THR A 12 14.25 -40.68 -11.65
CA THR A 12 13.03 -40.13 -11.02
C THR A 12 13.41 -38.98 -10.08
N GLY A 13 13.03 -37.76 -10.45
CA GLY A 13 12.22 -36.98 -9.51
C GLY A 13 12.10 -35.55 -10.01
N PHE A 14 11.03 -35.33 -10.75
CA PHE A 14 10.48 -34.04 -11.14
C PHE A 14 10.47 -33.11 -9.92
N LEU A 15 11.45 -32.21 -9.80
CA LEU A 15 11.33 -31.06 -8.90
C LEU A 15 10.30 -30.13 -9.54
N LEU A 16 9.03 -30.45 -9.26
CA LEU A 16 7.93 -29.50 -9.36
C LEU A 16 8.30 -28.33 -8.47
N LEU A 17 8.92 -27.32 -9.08
CA LEU A 17 8.69 -25.94 -8.70
C LEU A 17 7.17 -25.79 -8.74
N ALA A 18 6.53 -25.99 -7.58
CA ALA A 18 5.19 -25.52 -7.34
C ALA A 18 5.30 -24.00 -7.47
N SER A 19 5.14 -23.53 -8.71
CA SER A 19 4.65 -22.22 -9.02
C SER A 19 3.39 -22.09 -8.19
N HIS A 20 3.54 -21.48 -7.01
CA HIS A 20 2.42 -20.91 -6.29
C HIS A 20 1.95 -19.82 -7.23
N SER A 21 1.08 -20.20 -8.16
CA SER A 21 0.12 -19.30 -8.75
C SER A 21 -0.63 -18.75 -7.55
N ARG A 22 -0.12 -17.66 -6.95
CA ARG A 22 -1.01 -16.71 -6.30
C ARG A 22 -2.00 -16.42 -7.41
N ALA A 23 -3.21 -16.95 -7.27
CA ALA A 23 -4.33 -16.45 -8.01
C ALA A 23 -4.18 -14.94 -7.91
N GLU A 24 -3.88 -14.31 -9.04
CA GLU A 24 -3.85 -12.87 -9.15
C GLU A 24 -5.18 -12.43 -8.54
N GLU A 25 -5.10 -11.74 -7.40
CA GLU A 25 -6.26 -11.35 -6.63
C GLU A 25 -7.08 -10.46 -7.56
N ALA A 26 -8.05 -11.06 -8.25
CA ALA A 26 -8.65 -10.45 -9.42
C ALA A 26 -9.28 -9.14 -8.99
N ALA A 27 -8.87 -8.04 -9.64
CA ALA A 27 -9.32 -6.70 -9.30
C ALA A 27 -10.85 -6.68 -9.31
N LEU A 28 -11.44 -6.36 -8.15
CA LEU A 28 -12.89 -6.28 -8.03
C LEU A 28 -13.33 -4.94 -8.65
N PRO A 29 -14.20 -4.94 -9.67
CA PRO A 29 -14.71 -3.69 -10.21
C PRO A 29 -15.55 -2.97 -9.14
N PRO A 30 -15.60 -1.63 -9.13
CA PRO A 30 -16.52 -0.90 -8.27
C PRO A 30 -17.98 -1.38 -8.43
N PRO A 31 -18.76 -1.53 -7.34
CA PRO A 31 -18.47 -1.14 -5.96
C PRO A 31 -17.69 -2.17 -5.12
N GLY A 32 -17.16 -3.23 -5.73
CA GLY A 32 -16.57 -4.37 -5.03
C GLY A 32 -17.63 -5.18 -4.28
N ASP A 33 -17.31 -5.61 -3.06
CA ASP A 33 -18.24 -6.34 -2.18
C ASP A 33 -19.29 -5.41 -1.50
N CYS A 34 -19.23 -4.10 -1.74
CA CYS A 34 -20.14 -3.12 -1.15
C CYS A 34 -21.41 -2.89 -1.97
N THR A 35 -22.46 -2.36 -1.32
CA THR A 35 -23.56 -1.74 -2.06
C THR A 35 -23.08 -0.45 -2.73
N LYS A 36 -23.80 0.00 -3.76
CA LYS A 36 -23.49 1.25 -4.48
C LYS A 36 -23.45 2.47 -3.55
N ASP A 37 -24.38 2.56 -2.59
CA ASP A 37 -24.44 3.68 -1.65
C ASP A 37 -23.25 3.68 -0.69
N VAL A 38 -22.90 2.53 -0.12
CA VAL A 38 -21.72 2.40 0.78
C VAL A 38 -20.44 2.77 0.04
N TRP A 39 -20.26 2.23 -1.17
CA TRP A 39 -19.10 2.55 -2.00
C TRP A 39 -19.07 4.04 -2.37
N ARG A 40 -20.21 4.64 -2.71
CA ARG A 40 -20.30 6.07 -3.04
C ARG A 40 -19.88 6.93 -1.85
N ASP A 41 -20.37 6.63 -0.66
CA ASP A 41 -20.10 7.44 0.53
C ASP A 41 -18.63 7.33 0.95
N LEU A 42 -18.05 6.13 0.90
CA LEU A 42 -16.62 5.93 1.16
C LEU A 42 -15.73 6.53 0.07
N SER A 43 -16.13 6.43 -1.20
CA SER A 43 -15.41 7.08 -2.32
C SER A 43 -15.44 8.59 -2.20
N LYS A 44 -16.56 9.16 -1.77
CA LYS A 44 -16.68 10.59 -1.44
C LYS A 44 -15.76 10.96 -0.28
N ALA A 45 -15.69 10.14 0.78
CA ALA A 45 -14.77 10.36 1.89
C ALA A 45 -13.30 10.35 1.44
N VAL A 46 -12.91 9.42 0.56
CA VAL A 46 -11.58 9.41 -0.08
C VAL A 46 -11.35 10.68 -0.90
N GLY A 47 -12.33 11.10 -1.72
CA GLY A 47 -12.24 12.35 -2.48
C GLY A 47 -12.03 13.57 -1.59
N THR A 48 -12.81 13.70 -0.52
CA THR A 48 -12.70 14.79 0.45
C THR A 48 -11.34 14.80 1.15
N ALA A 49 -10.85 13.63 1.58
CA ALA A 49 -9.59 13.53 2.30
C ALA A 49 -8.36 13.73 1.40
N CYS A 50 -8.40 13.24 0.16
CA CYS A 50 -7.22 13.15 -0.70
C CYS A 50 -7.12 14.22 -1.80
N LYS A 51 -8.23 14.85 -2.20
CA LYS A 51 -8.27 15.71 -3.40
C LYS A 51 -8.65 17.17 -3.14
N THR A 52 -9.08 17.52 -1.93
CA THR A 52 -9.55 18.89 -1.63
C THR A 52 -8.42 19.91 -1.58
N GLN A 53 -7.24 19.51 -1.13
CA GLN A 53 -6.06 20.37 -1.07
C GLN A 53 -4.81 19.56 -1.43
N SER A 54 -3.80 20.22 -2.00
CA SER A 54 -2.52 19.56 -2.27
C SER A 54 -1.85 19.11 -0.98
N MET A 55 -1.16 17.98 -1.07
CA MET A 55 -0.36 17.41 0.00
C MET A 55 1.09 17.31 -0.47
N SER A 56 1.97 18.06 0.19
CA SER A 56 3.40 18.05 -0.10
C SER A 56 4.17 18.64 1.06
N CYS A 57 5.37 18.13 1.32
CA CYS A 57 6.27 18.65 2.33
C CYS A 57 7.61 19.03 1.69
N ASN A 58 8.19 20.15 2.13
CA ASN A 58 9.48 20.62 1.65
C ASN A 58 10.27 21.30 2.78
N ALA A 59 11.53 21.65 2.49
CA ALA A 59 12.47 22.15 3.47
C ALA A 59 12.19 23.57 4.01
N THR A 60 11.31 24.34 3.35
CA THR A 60 11.03 25.74 3.71
C THR A 60 9.75 25.89 4.54
N MET A 61 9.05 24.79 4.83
CA MET A 61 7.80 24.81 5.58
C MET A 61 8.06 24.96 7.08
N SER A 62 7.17 25.65 7.80
CA SER A 62 7.23 25.67 9.26
C SER A 62 6.87 24.30 9.85
N CYS A 63 7.23 24.05 11.10
CA CYS A 63 6.84 22.82 11.80
C CYS A 63 5.33 22.63 11.91
N VAL A 64 4.59 23.73 12.08
CA VAL A 64 3.12 23.72 12.07
C VAL A 64 2.62 23.27 10.70
N ASP A 65 3.14 23.84 9.61
CA ASP A 65 2.70 23.49 8.27
C ASP A 65 3.07 22.05 7.89
N LEU A 66 4.27 21.58 8.25
CA LEU A 66 4.68 20.19 8.05
C LEU A 66 3.73 19.22 8.78
N THR A 67 3.35 19.55 10.01
CA THR A 67 2.39 18.76 10.80
C THR A 67 0.99 18.79 10.18
N VAL A 68 0.54 19.93 9.67
CA VAL A 68 -0.73 20.04 8.92
C VAL A 68 -0.70 19.15 7.68
N GLN A 69 0.38 19.15 6.92
CA GLN A 69 0.50 18.31 5.72
C GLN A 69 0.58 16.83 6.06
N TRP A 70 1.34 16.46 7.10
CA TRP A 70 1.40 15.09 7.61
C TRP A 70 0.00 14.57 7.98
N ASN A 71 -0.79 15.39 8.68
CA ASN A 71 -2.16 15.04 9.06
C ASN A 71 -3.11 14.90 7.86
N ARG A 72 -2.87 15.62 6.75
CA ARG A 72 -3.64 15.45 5.51
C ARG A 72 -3.34 14.11 4.86
N PHE A 73 -2.05 13.74 4.77
CA PHE A 73 -1.66 12.42 4.28
C PHE A 73 -2.29 11.32 5.14
N GLU A 74 -2.22 11.43 6.47
CA GLU A 74 -2.81 10.47 7.39
C GLU A 74 -4.31 10.27 7.12
N ARG A 75 -5.08 11.37 7.01
CA ARG A 75 -6.51 11.30 6.70
C ARG A 75 -6.80 10.62 5.37
N CYS A 76 -6.01 10.91 4.34
CA CYS A 76 -6.15 10.28 3.03
C CYS A 76 -5.84 8.77 3.09
N ILE A 77 -4.76 8.39 3.76
CA ILE A 77 -4.34 6.99 3.98
C ILE A 77 -5.45 6.23 4.71
N GLN A 78 -5.99 6.77 5.79
CA GLN A 78 -7.06 6.14 6.56
C GLN A 78 -8.36 5.98 5.76
N ALA A 79 -8.74 7.00 4.97
CA ALA A 79 -9.91 6.90 4.10
C ALA A 79 -9.73 5.80 3.04
N ARG A 80 -8.55 5.69 2.43
CA ARG A 80 -8.23 4.64 1.46
C ARG A 80 -8.22 3.25 2.08
N ARG A 81 -7.58 3.08 3.25
CA ARG A 81 -7.61 1.82 4.02
C ARG A 81 -9.04 1.41 4.35
N THR A 82 -9.87 2.36 4.77
CA THR A 82 -11.29 2.10 5.06
C THR A 82 -12.03 1.61 3.81
N LEU A 83 -11.91 2.30 2.68
CA LEU A 83 -12.55 1.90 1.42
C LEU A 83 -12.07 0.52 0.97
N MET A 84 -10.76 0.28 0.92
CA MET A 84 -10.20 -0.99 0.43
C MET A 84 -10.55 -2.17 1.34
N ASN A 85 -10.50 -2.00 2.66
CA ASN A 85 -10.81 -3.06 3.60
C ASN A 85 -12.30 -3.39 3.58
N ARG A 86 -13.15 -2.36 3.43
CA ARG A 86 -14.60 -2.54 3.46
C ARG A 86 -15.16 -3.09 2.15
N CYS A 87 -14.65 -2.65 1.01
CA CYS A 87 -15.25 -2.95 -0.29
C CYS A 87 -14.39 -3.82 -1.21
N PHE A 88 -13.08 -3.95 -0.95
CA PHE A 88 -12.13 -4.57 -1.87
C PHE A 88 -11.20 -5.59 -1.19
N ARG A 89 -11.61 -6.18 -0.06
CA ARG A 89 -10.86 -7.24 0.68
C ARG A 89 -9.42 -6.86 1.05
N GLY A 90 -9.16 -5.58 1.28
CA GLY A 90 -7.81 -5.06 1.55
C GLY A 90 -7.10 -4.48 0.32
N GLY A 91 -7.78 -4.44 -0.83
CA GLY A 91 -7.34 -3.76 -2.05
C GLY A 91 -6.60 -4.65 -3.03
N ASP A 92 -6.79 -4.38 -4.31
CA ASP A 92 -5.99 -4.93 -5.40
C ASP A 92 -4.64 -4.18 -5.55
N ALA A 93 -3.89 -4.51 -6.61
CA ALA A 93 -2.61 -3.88 -6.90
C ALA A 93 -2.71 -2.35 -7.08
N GLU A 94 -3.78 -1.84 -7.69
CA GLU A 94 -3.97 -0.40 -7.89
C GLU A 94 -4.23 0.30 -6.54
N HIS A 95 -5.15 -0.26 -5.73
CA HIS A 95 -5.45 0.26 -4.40
C HIS A 95 -4.20 0.31 -3.51
N LYS A 96 -3.41 -0.77 -3.54
CA LYS A 96 -2.16 -0.88 -2.78
C LYS A 96 -1.10 0.11 -3.28
N SER A 97 -0.92 0.23 -4.60
CA SER A 97 0.03 1.19 -5.18
C SER A 97 -0.31 2.62 -4.78
N LEU A 98 -1.57 3.02 -4.92
CA LEU A 98 -2.01 4.36 -4.53
C LEU A 98 -1.77 4.61 -3.04
N LEU A 99 -2.09 3.64 -2.17
CA LEU A 99 -1.83 3.77 -0.73
C LEU A 99 -0.34 3.96 -0.43
N THR A 100 0.53 3.17 -1.06
CA THR A 100 1.99 3.28 -0.91
C THR A 100 2.52 4.66 -1.31
N ASP A 101 1.95 5.29 -2.34
CA ASP A 101 2.37 6.64 -2.75
C ASP A 101 2.03 7.70 -1.69
N TYR A 102 0.86 7.61 -1.05
CA TYR A 102 0.51 8.51 0.05
C TYR A 102 1.34 8.24 1.30
N GLU A 103 1.59 6.96 1.64
CA GLU A 103 2.47 6.58 2.76
C GLU A 103 3.90 7.12 2.56
N ARG A 104 4.42 7.06 1.34
CA ARG A 104 5.72 7.66 0.98
C ARG A 104 5.71 9.18 1.13
N GLY A 105 4.64 9.84 0.71
CA GLY A 105 4.45 11.28 0.89
C GLY A 105 4.43 11.67 2.37
N GLN A 106 3.72 10.91 3.20
CA GLN A 106 3.68 11.09 4.65
C GLN A 106 5.05 10.90 5.29
N ALA A 107 5.77 9.83 4.93
CA ALA A 107 7.12 9.55 5.45
C ALA A 107 8.10 10.68 5.11
N ARG A 108 7.96 11.30 3.94
CA ARG A 108 8.75 12.49 3.57
C ARG A 108 8.45 13.68 4.49
N CYS A 109 7.20 13.89 4.89
CA CYS A 109 6.87 14.90 5.90
C CYS A 109 7.51 14.57 7.25
N THR A 110 7.46 13.30 7.67
CA THR A 110 8.12 12.84 8.91
C THR A 110 9.62 13.15 8.91
N GLU A 111 10.31 12.95 7.78
CA GLU A 111 11.74 13.29 7.69
C GLU A 111 12.00 14.80 7.88
N PHE A 112 11.20 15.66 7.25
CA PHE A 112 11.34 17.11 7.47
C PHE A 112 11.02 17.51 8.92
N ILE A 113 9.97 16.93 9.52
CA ILE A 113 9.62 17.17 10.93
C ILE A 113 10.78 16.78 11.84
N ARG A 114 11.38 15.61 11.63
CA ARG A 114 12.50 15.11 12.43
C ARG A 114 13.72 16.04 12.38
N VAL A 115 14.00 16.63 11.22
CA VAL A 115 15.17 17.49 11.01
C VAL A 115 14.93 18.93 11.48
N GLN A 116 13.70 19.44 11.34
CA GLN A 116 13.42 20.87 11.53
C GLN A 116 12.73 21.20 12.84
N CYS A 117 12.05 20.24 13.46
CA CYS A 117 11.17 20.53 14.60
C CYS A 117 11.80 20.14 15.92
N SER A 118 11.85 21.11 16.84
CA SER A 118 12.34 20.90 18.20
C SER A 118 11.48 19.85 18.93
N PRO A 119 12.02 19.09 19.90
CA PRO A 119 11.29 18.02 20.60
C PRO A 119 9.95 18.44 21.23
N ASN A 120 9.76 19.73 21.48
CA ASN A 120 8.54 20.28 22.09
C ASN A 120 7.43 20.64 21.08
N GLU A 121 7.70 20.58 19.77
CA GLU A 121 6.75 20.91 18.70
C GLU A 121 6.24 19.67 17.97
N GLN A 122 6.67 18.47 18.36
CA GLN A 122 6.27 17.23 17.70
C GLN A 122 4.83 16.85 18.07
N CYS A 123 3.94 16.99 17.08
CA CYS A 123 2.60 16.39 16.94
C CYS A 123 1.83 16.17 18.26
N LYS A 124 1.11 17.20 18.74
CA LYS A 124 -0.04 17.02 19.63
C LYS A 124 -1.34 16.96 18.83
#